data_AF-A0A7C0ZGM6-F1
#
_entry.id   AF-A0A7C0ZGM6-F1
#
_cell.length_a   1.000
_cell.length_b   1.000
_cell.length_c   1.000
_cell.angle_alpha   90.00
_cell.angle_beta   90.00
_cell.angle_gamma   90.00
#
_symmetry.space_group_name_H-M   'P 1'
#
loop_
_entity.id
_entity.type
_entity.pdbx_description
1 polymer ?
#
loop_
_entity_poly.entity_id
_entity_poly.type
_entity_poly.pdbx_seq_one_letter_code
_entity_poly.pdbx_strand_id
1 'polypeptide(L)'
;MPLGCLTGNGKAEAVEGCYTYQRRGLKEELFPDLIEEKAVKSGSIPFTDGSLTDGDETSMVGWSGDTLGEIGVDIAVEFKKPYFIDRVVVVQDVRRKEGQVTSALNGLWVYARRNPEEGYRLVGRLETSLPGKPITEERVWVNVGLEASSLIVRLDSFNRSLILKELEVWGSSLDEPKLFPIPQRMEMGPEGEAFKLAEMKGVLVGREASDDTLFAAELLVEKLSEDFGVRIPVLREHEAGTRVGVVALGKPGECSLVDGEPSLKADKPEGYALKVDGKKVLLKALDRRGLIYGVEALLQLFWLSGEKMEAEACLIEDYPRMAIRGVHFGIPPREEIPFIKRMIRYLLAPMRMNTIFLQVTAGMKFDRRPEINEAWERA
;
A
#
# COMPACT_ATOMS: atom_id res chain seq x y z
N MET A 1 -0.92 0.69 -0.83
CA MET A 1 -1.59 -0.58 -0.50
C MET A 1 -1.15 -1.00 0.90
N PRO A 2 -2.07 -1.16 1.87
CA PRO A 2 -1.71 -1.69 3.17
C PRO A 2 -1.19 -3.12 2.99
N LEU A 3 0.01 -3.40 3.51
CA LEU A 3 0.53 -4.75 3.55
C LEU A 3 -0.24 -5.54 4.62
N GLY A 4 -0.74 -6.71 4.23
CA GLY A 4 -1.46 -7.65 5.09
C GLY A 4 -1.01 -9.08 4.84
N CYS A 5 -1.44 -9.99 5.73
CA CYS A 5 -1.22 -11.43 5.56
C CYS A 5 -2.30 -11.99 4.63
N LEU A 6 -1.96 -12.25 3.36
CA LEU A 6 -2.89 -12.71 2.33
C LEU A 6 -3.46 -14.10 2.65
N THR A 7 -2.68 -14.94 3.32
CA THR A 7 -3.09 -16.26 3.79
C THR A 7 -3.93 -16.22 5.08
N GLY A 8 -4.16 -15.03 5.66
CA GLY A 8 -4.97 -14.85 6.87
C GLY A 8 -4.18 -15.08 8.15
N ASN A 9 -3.89 -16.34 8.50
CA ASN A 9 -3.09 -16.76 9.68
C ASN A 9 -3.52 -16.10 11.00
N GLY A 10 -4.81 -15.80 11.17
CA GLY A 10 -5.35 -15.06 12.33
C GLY A 10 -4.95 -13.58 12.41
N LYS A 11 -4.23 -13.06 11.39
CA LYS A 11 -3.68 -11.70 11.33
C LYS A 11 -4.53 -10.77 10.45
N ALA A 12 -5.25 -11.34 9.48
CA ALA A 12 -6.21 -10.68 8.60
C ALA A 12 -7.24 -11.69 8.10
N GLU A 13 -8.28 -11.21 7.40
CA GLU A 13 -9.14 -12.09 6.60
C GLU A 13 -8.33 -12.64 5.41
N ALA A 14 -8.35 -13.97 5.22
CA ALA A 14 -7.63 -14.60 4.13
C ALA A 14 -8.27 -14.21 2.78
N VAL A 15 -7.43 -13.94 1.78
CA VAL A 15 -7.92 -13.72 0.41
C VAL A 15 -8.39 -15.03 -0.20
N GLU A 16 -9.15 -14.97 -1.30
CA GLU A 16 -9.51 -16.17 -2.05
C GLU A 16 -8.27 -16.80 -2.70
N GLY A 17 -7.92 -18.00 -2.23
CA GLY A 17 -6.82 -18.80 -2.75
C GLY A 17 -6.66 -20.11 -1.99
N CYS A 18 -5.72 -20.92 -2.43
CA CYS A 18 -5.45 -22.23 -1.86
C CYS A 18 -3.97 -22.59 -1.94
N TYR A 19 -3.59 -23.66 -1.24
CA TYR A 19 -2.28 -24.28 -1.39
C TYR A 19 -2.37 -25.80 -1.44
N THR A 20 -1.29 -26.46 -1.86
CA THR A 20 -1.14 -27.93 -1.82
C THR A 20 0.32 -28.31 -1.64
N TYR A 21 0.56 -29.57 -1.29
CA TYR A 21 1.89 -30.12 -1.05
C TYR A 21 2.31 -31.01 -2.21
N GLN A 22 3.47 -30.76 -2.79
CA GLN A 22 3.96 -31.44 -3.99
C GLN A 22 5.37 -31.98 -3.77
N ARG A 23 5.68 -33.10 -4.44
CA ARG A 23 7.06 -33.54 -4.62
C ARG A 23 7.83 -32.45 -5.34
N ARG A 24 9.02 -32.13 -4.85
CA ARG A 24 9.84 -31.04 -5.39
C ARG A 24 10.02 -31.16 -6.91
N GLY A 25 9.63 -30.11 -7.63
CA GLY A 25 9.77 -30.00 -9.09
C GLY A 25 8.80 -30.87 -9.89
N LEU A 26 7.85 -31.53 -9.23
CA LEU A 26 6.80 -32.35 -9.85
C LEU A 26 5.42 -31.82 -9.43
N LYS A 27 4.38 -32.23 -10.15
CA LYS A 27 2.97 -31.97 -9.76
C LYS A 27 2.35 -33.11 -8.95
N GLU A 28 3.14 -34.12 -8.60
CA GLU A 28 2.71 -35.24 -7.76
C GLU A 28 2.57 -34.77 -6.32
N GLU A 29 1.49 -35.16 -5.65
CA GLU A 29 1.23 -34.75 -4.27
C GLU A 29 2.22 -35.39 -3.28
N LEU A 30 2.56 -34.65 -2.23
CA LEU A 30 3.39 -35.12 -1.11
C LEU A 30 2.84 -34.57 0.20
N PHE A 31 1.69 -35.09 0.63
CA PHE A 31 1.08 -34.66 1.89
C PHE A 31 1.92 -35.08 3.12
N PRO A 32 1.81 -34.33 4.24
CA PRO A 32 2.52 -34.61 5.49
C PRO A 32 2.29 -36.04 6.02
N ASP A 33 3.35 -36.77 6.36
CA ASP A 33 3.32 -38.15 6.85
C ASP A 33 3.74 -38.32 8.31
N LEU A 34 4.30 -37.28 8.94
CA LEU A 34 4.71 -37.27 10.35
C LEU A 34 3.68 -36.59 11.25
N ILE A 35 3.12 -35.47 10.81
CA ILE A 35 1.98 -34.78 11.44
C ILE A 35 1.02 -34.42 10.31
N GLU A 36 -0.12 -35.10 10.24
CA GLU A 36 -1.07 -34.98 9.13
C GLU A 36 -1.72 -33.58 9.05
N GLU A 37 -2.02 -33.15 7.83
CA GLU A 37 -2.91 -32.02 7.57
C GLU A 37 -4.33 -32.33 8.05
N LYS A 38 -4.90 -31.44 8.88
CA LYS A 38 -6.25 -31.62 9.46
C LYS A 38 -7.36 -31.44 8.43
N ALA A 39 -7.16 -30.53 7.46
CA ALA A 39 -8.22 -30.11 6.54
C ALA A 39 -8.61 -31.20 5.54
N VAL A 40 -7.64 -31.70 4.78
CA VAL A 40 -7.81 -32.74 3.75
C VAL A 40 -6.54 -33.59 3.63
N LYS A 41 -6.67 -34.78 3.04
CA LYS A 41 -5.54 -35.72 2.82
C LYS A 41 -4.94 -35.68 1.41
N SER A 42 -5.55 -34.93 0.49
CA SER A 42 -5.17 -34.80 -0.93
C SER A 42 -5.81 -33.55 -1.52
N GLY A 43 -5.27 -33.03 -2.62
CA GLY A 43 -5.85 -31.92 -3.37
C GLY A 43 -5.45 -30.53 -2.86
N SER A 44 -6.28 -29.54 -3.17
CA SER A 44 -6.05 -28.15 -2.77
C SER A 44 -6.75 -27.81 -1.46
N ILE A 45 -6.05 -27.07 -0.60
CA ILE A 45 -6.51 -26.62 0.72
C ILE A 45 -6.79 -25.12 0.64
N PRO A 46 -8.04 -24.65 0.81
CA PRO A 46 -8.33 -23.22 0.93
C PRO A 46 -7.58 -22.60 2.10
N PHE A 47 -7.13 -21.33 1.98
CA PHE A 47 -6.41 -20.66 3.07
C PHE A 47 -7.22 -20.59 4.38
N THR A 48 -8.55 -20.54 4.29
CA THR A 48 -9.44 -20.50 5.46
C THR A 48 -9.44 -21.78 6.28
N ASP A 49 -9.04 -22.90 5.68
CA ASP A 49 -9.24 -24.23 6.26
C ASP A 49 -7.91 -24.92 6.64
N GLY A 50 -6.79 -24.46 6.07
CA GLY A 50 -5.51 -25.14 6.15
C GLY A 50 -4.78 -25.01 7.48
N SER A 51 -4.16 -26.11 7.95
CA SER A 51 -3.41 -26.13 9.22
C SER A 51 -2.20 -25.20 9.25
N LEU A 52 -1.72 -24.71 8.09
CA LEU A 52 -0.63 -23.73 8.02
C LEU A 52 -1.11 -22.27 7.99
N THR A 53 -2.42 -22.05 7.88
CA THR A 53 -3.03 -20.74 7.60
C THR A 53 -4.22 -20.41 8.51
N ASP A 54 -4.66 -21.35 9.35
CA ASP A 54 -5.80 -21.21 10.28
C ASP A 54 -5.56 -20.21 11.43
N GLY A 55 -4.30 -19.88 11.74
CA GLY A 55 -3.92 -19.00 12.84
C GLY A 55 -3.98 -19.65 14.23
N ASP A 56 -4.11 -20.98 14.30
CA ASP A 56 -4.03 -21.73 15.55
C ASP A 56 -2.56 -22.07 15.85
N GLU A 57 -2.01 -21.51 16.93
CA GLU A 57 -0.62 -21.76 17.36
C GLU A 57 -0.31 -23.24 17.68
N THR A 58 -1.35 -24.07 17.84
CA THR A 58 -1.22 -25.51 18.08
C THR A 58 -1.27 -26.35 16.80
N SER A 59 -1.71 -25.78 15.69
CA SER A 59 -1.72 -26.45 14.38
C SER A 59 -0.29 -26.62 13.88
N MET A 60 -0.02 -27.82 13.37
CA MET A 60 1.26 -28.20 12.80
C MET A 60 1.03 -29.22 11.69
N VAL A 61 1.90 -29.19 10.70
CA VAL A 61 2.06 -30.28 9.74
C VAL A 61 3.52 -30.68 9.68
N GLY A 62 3.80 -31.92 9.33
CA GLY A 62 5.19 -32.35 9.25
C GLY A 62 5.43 -33.59 8.41
N TRP A 63 6.64 -33.63 7.86
CA TRP A 63 7.14 -34.73 7.07
C TRP A 63 8.30 -35.43 7.77
N SER A 64 8.39 -36.75 7.58
CA SER A 64 9.53 -37.54 8.04
C SER A 64 10.75 -37.28 7.15
N GLY A 65 11.95 -37.38 7.74
CA GLY A 65 13.21 -37.29 6.99
C GLY A 65 13.35 -38.37 5.91
N ASP A 66 12.78 -39.56 6.15
CA ASP A 66 12.78 -40.68 5.20
C ASP A 66 11.94 -40.36 3.95
N THR A 67 10.85 -39.61 4.11
CA THR A 67 9.97 -39.19 3.01
C THR A 67 10.56 -38.00 2.24
N LEU A 68 11.18 -37.04 2.93
CA LEU A 68 11.77 -35.85 2.29
C LEU A 68 13.10 -36.14 1.59
N GLY A 69 13.95 -36.96 2.22
CA GLY A 69 15.31 -37.23 1.78
C GLY A 69 16.13 -35.95 1.53
N GLU A 70 16.96 -35.97 0.49
CA GLU A 70 17.75 -34.82 0.02
C GLU A 70 16.96 -33.90 -0.92
N ILE A 71 15.73 -34.30 -1.27
CA ILE A 71 14.91 -33.62 -2.26
C ILE A 71 14.09 -32.51 -1.58
N GLY A 72 13.36 -32.85 -0.52
CA GLY A 72 12.45 -31.93 0.17
C GLY A 72 11.05 -31.88 -0.47
N VAL A 73 10.32 -30.79 -0.20
CA VAL A 73 8.90 -30.62 -0.56
C VAL A 73 8.65 -29.22 -1.14
N ASP A 74 7.73 -29.13 -2.09
CA ASP A 74 7.23 -27.86 -2.62
C ASP A 74 5.82 -27.60 -2.06
N ILE A 75 5.57 -26.42 -1.49
CA ILE A 75 4.22 -25.95 -1.19
C ILE A 75 3.79 -25.02 -2.32
N ALA A 76 2.83 -25.47 -3.12
CA ALA A 76 2.30 -24.70 -4.25
C ALA A 76 1.12 -23.86 -3.77
N VAL A 77 1.23 -22.53 -3.93
CA VAL A 77 0.21 -21.55 -3.53
C VAL A 77 -0.40 -20.94 -4.78
N GLU A 78 -1.73 -20.86 -4.83
CA GLU A 78 -2.49 -20.30 -5.95
C GLU A 78 -3.50 -19.27 -5.41
N PHE A 79 -3.43 -18.05 -5.93
CA PHE A 79 -4.37 -16.97 -5.65
C PHE A 79 -5.41 -16.85 -6.75
N LYS A 80 -6.63 -16.40 -6.42
CA LYS A 80 -7.70 -16.19 -7.43
C LYS A 80 -7.37 -15.10 -8.45
N LYS A 81 -6.52 -14.14 -8.08
CA LYS A 81 -6.05 -13.02 -8.91
C LYS A 81 -4.62 -12.63 -8.52
N PRO A 82 -3.91 -11.80 -9.31
CA PRO A 82 -2.58 -11.33 -8.93
C PRO A 82 -2.62 -10.42 -7.69
N TYR A 83 -1.65 -10.61 -6.80
CA TYR A 83 -1.39 -9.75 -5.64
C TYR A 83 0.05 -9.26 -5.69
N PHE A 84 0.32 -8.09 -5.12
CA PHE A 84 1.70 -7.71 -4.80
C PHE A 84 2.15 -8.54 -3.60
N ILE A 85 3.25 -9.29 -3.75
CA ILE A 85 3.83 -10.15 -2.71
C ILE A 85 5.08 -9.46 -2.16
N ASP A 86 5.05 -9.07 -0.89
CA ASP A 86 6.19 -8.46 -0.18
C ASP A 86 7.19 -9.53 0.26
N ARG A 87 6.70 -10.57 0.96
CA ARG A 87 7.53 -11.66 1.50
C ARG A 87 6.73 -12.93 1.74
N VAL A 88 7.44 -14.04 1.80
CA VAL A 88 6.94 -15.32 2.29
C VAL A 88 7.63 -15.64 3.60
N VAL A 89 6.86 -15.98 4.62
CA VAL A 89 7.34 -16.36 5.96
C VAL A 89 6.97 -17.82 6.21
N VAL A 90 7.91 -18.57 6.75
CA VAL A 90 7.70 -19.95 7.22
C VAL A 90 8.03 -19.99 8.70
N VAL A 91 7.11 -20.52 9.50
CA VAL A 91 7.32 -20.82 10.92
C VAL A 91 7.48 -22.31 11.08
N GLN A 92 8.62 -22.75 11.62
CA GLN A 92 8.99 -24.16 11.81
C GLN A 92 9.11 -24.52 13.29
N ASP A 93 8.87 -25.79 13.61
CA ASP A 93 9.16 -26.38 14.92
C ASP A 93 10.54 -27.03 14.89
N VAL A 94 11.54 -26.34 15.46
CA VAL A 94 12.92 -26.82 15.50
C VAL A 94 13.10 -27.79 16.66
N ARG A 95 13.24 -29.08 16.35
CA ARG A 95 13.39 -30.14 17.37
C ARG A 95 14.83 -30.59 17.53
N ARG A 96 15.18 -30.95 18.76
CA ARG A 96 16.48 -31.52 19.12
C ARG A 96 16.31 -32.82 19.90
N LYS A 97 17.19 -33.78 19.65
CA LYS A 97 17.35 -34.99 20.45
C LYS A 97 18.83 -35.19 20.74
N GLU A 98 19.19 -35.31 22.02
CA GLU A 98 20.60 -35.51 22.45
C GLU A 98 21.57 -34.45 21.88
N GLY A 99 21.10 -33.20 21.77
CA GLY A 99 21.89 -32.08 21.24
C GLY A 99 21.95 -32.00 19.70
N GLN A 100 21.45 -32.99 18.97
CA GLN A 100 21.37 -32.97 17.50
C GLN A 100 20.01 -32.44 17.04
N VAL A 101 20.00 -31.63 15.97
CA VAL A 101 18.77 -31.11 15.37
C VAL A 101 18.12 -32.20 14.52
N THR A 102 16.89 -32.57 14.87
CA THR A 102 16.12 -33.65 14.22
C THR A 102 15.01 -33.14 13.31
N SER A 103 14.52 -31.92 13.56
CA SER A 103 13.59 -31.20 12.68
C SER A 103 14.09 -29.79 12.47
N ALA A 104 14.40 -29.44 11.22
CA ALA A 104 14.74 -28.07 10.81
C ALA A 104 14.92 -27.99 9.29
N LEU A 105 14.58 -26.83 8.72
CA LEU A 105 14.95 -26.44 7.38
C LEU A 105 16.48 -26.43 7.19
N ASN A 106 16.90 -26.74 5.99
CA ASN A 106 18.23 -26.52 5.43
C ASN A 106 18.23 -25.31 4.48
N GLY A 107 17.14 -25.13 3.72
CA GLY A 107 16.96 -24.02 2.81
C GLY A 107 15.51 -23.80 2.40
N LEU A 108 15.23 -22.59 1.91
CA LEU A 108 13.92 -22.11 1.48
C LEU A 108 14.10 -21.31 0.19
N TRP A 109 13.34 -21.62 -0.86
CA TRP A 109 13.31 -20.88 -2.11
C TRP A 109 11.88 -20.54 -2.48
N VAL A 110 11.67 -19.34 -2.99
CA VAL A 110 10.36 -18.91 -3.48
C VAL A 110 10.47 -18.69 -4.98
N TYR A 111 9.61 -19.37 -5.72
CA TYR A 111 9.39 -19.12 -7.13
C TYR A 111 8.03 -18.50 -7.33
N ALA A 112 7.90 -17.59 -8.29
CA ALA A 112 6.63 -16.92 -8.56
C ALA A 112 6.35 -16.86 -10.06
N ARG A 113 5.06 -16.73 -10.40
CA ARG A 113 4.58 -16.34 -11.72
C ARG A 113 3.37 -15.43 -11.59
N ARG A 114 3.18 -14.55 -12.56
CA ARG A 114 2.03 -13.63 -12.60
C ARG A 114 0.84 -14.23 -13.33
N ASN A 115 1.10 -15.04 -14.37
CA ASN A 115 0.09 -15.63 -15.23
C ASN A 115 0.37 -17.13 -15.44
N PRO A 116 -0.65 -17.98 -15.66
CA PRO A 116 -0.46 -19.41 -15.88
C PRO A 116 0.38 -19.76 -17.12
N GLU A 117 0.38 -18.87 -18.14
CA GLU A 117 1.17 -19.02 -19.37
C GLU A 117 2.68 -18.78 -19.15
N GLU A 118 3.03 -18.10 -18.07
CA GLU A 118 4.42 -17.84 -17.70
C GLU A 118 5.00 -19.00 -16.88
N GLY A 119 6.26 -19.32 -17.13
CA GLY A 119 7.02 -20.22 -16.28
C GLY A 119 7.35 -19.57 -14.93
N TYR A 120 7.40 -20.38 -13.87
CA TYR A 120 7.87 -19.95 -12.56
C TYR A 120 9.33 -19.48 -12.63
N ARG A 121 9.63 -18.36 -11.98
CA ARG A 121 10.98 -17.81 -11.84
C ARG A 121 11.38 -17.80 -10.38
N LEU A 122 12.65 -18.03 -10.07
CA LEU A 122 13.17 -17.87 -8.71
C LEU A 122 13.18 -16.39 -8.34
N VAL A 123 12.52 -16.02 -7.25
CA VAL A 123 12.35 -14.61 -6.83
C VAL A 123 13.00 -14.30 -5.50
N GLY A 124 13.29 -15.32 -4.69
CA GLY A 124 14.07 -15.14 -3.48
C GLY A 124 14.45 -16.48 -2.86
N ARG A 125 15.43 -16.45 -1.96
CA ARG A 125 15.93 -17.64 -1.27
C ARG A 125 16.56 -17.31 0.08
N LEU A 126 16.58 -18.32 0.95
CA LEU A 126 17.29 -18.34 2.23
C LEU A 126 18.02 -19.69 2.33
N GLU A 127 19.34 -19.64 2.46
CA GLU A 127 20.21 -20.80 2.58
C GLU A 127 21.30 -20.50 3.62
N THR A 128 21.82 -21.52 4.29
CA THR A 128 23.01 -21.38 5.13
C THR A 128 24.28 -21.39 4.30
N SER A 129 25.37 -20.81 4.83
CA SER A 129 26.66 -20.76 4.13
C SER A 129 27.37 -22.11 4.00
N LEU A 130 26.91 -23.14 4.72
CA LEU A 130 27.51 -24.46 4.77
C LEU A 130 26.46 -25.52 4.39
N PRO A 131 26.71 -26.35 3.36
CA PRO A 131 25.79 -27.42 2.98
C PRO A 131 25.41 -28.32 4.16
N GLY A 132 24.12 -28.56 4.33
CA GLY A 132 23.58 -29.45 5.37
C GLY A 132 23.41 -28.82 6.76
N LYS A 133 23.91 -27.58 6.98
CA LYS A 133 23.74 -26.88 8.26
C LYS A 133 22.27 -26.44 8.44
N PRO A 134 21.59 -26.86 9.52
CA PRO A 134 20.20 -26.49 9.75
C PRO A 134 20.05 -25.00 10.06
N ILE A 135 18.94 -24.43 9.58
CA ILE A 135 18.41 -23.13 9.95
C ILE A 135 17.62 -23.33 11.25
N THR A 136 18.12 -22.77 12.35
CA THR A 136 17.58 -23.02 13.70
C THR A 136 16.63 -21.94 14.19
N GLU A 137 16.47 -20.87 13.43
CA GLU A 137 15.49 -19.82 13.64
C GLU A 137 14.09 -20.41 13.40
N GLU A 138 13.20 -20.31 14.39
CA GLU A 138 11.83 -20.83 14.25
C GLU A 138 11.04 -20.08 13.19
N ARG A 139 11.26 -18.77 13.04
CA ARG A 139 10.57 -17.92 12.06
C ARG A 139 11.58 -17.39 11.06
N VAL A 140 11.37 -17.73 9.78
CA VAL A 140 12.25 -17.34 8.68
C VAL A 140 11.46 -16.79 7.52
N TRP A 141 12.09 -15.94 6.71
CA TRP A 141 11.40 -15.30 5.59
C TRP A 141 12.31 -15.07 4.39
N VAL A 142 11.66 -14.90 3.24
CA VAL A 142 12.27 -14.50 1.98
C VAL A 142 11.52 -13.27 1.47
N ASN A 143 12.26 -12.18 1.20
CA ASN A 143 11.70 -11.01 0.53
C ASN A 143 11.48 -11.32 -0.95
N VAL A 144 10.36 -10.86 -1.50
CA VAL A 144 9.90 -11.15 -2.87
C VAL A 144 9.75 -9.85 -3.68
N GLY A 145 8.85 -8.96 -3.28
CA GLY A 145 8.71 -7.61 -3.84
C GLY A 145 8.20 -7.54 -5.29
N LEU A 146 7.23 -8.36 -5.68
CA LEU A 146 6.65 -8.36 -7.04
C LEU A 146 5.21 -8.85 -7.09
N GLU A 147 4.57 -8.70 -8.24
CA GLU A 147 3.22 -9.22 -8.48
C GLU A 147 3.23 -10.70 -8.87
N ALA A 148 2.37 -11.50 -8.23
CA ALA A 148 2.21 -12.91 -8.54
C ALA A 148 0.76 -13.38 -8.30
N SER A 149 0.31 -14.34 -9.11
CA SER A 149 -0.92 -15.11 -8.88
C SER A 149 -0.62 -16.50 -8.32
N SER A 150 0.63 -16.97 -8.43
CA SER A 150 1.02 -18.30 -7.95
C SER A 150 2.44 -18.29 -7.41
N LEU A 151 2.69 -19.07 -6.35
CA LEU A 151 4.01 -19.27 -5.76
C LEU A 151 4.34 -20.77 -5.65
N ILE A 152 5.61 -21.12 -5.78
CA ILE A 152 6.15 -22.39 -5.28
C ILE A 152 7.11 -22.05 -4.14
N VAL A 153 6.74 -22.46 -2.93
CA VAL A 153 7.56 -22.34 -1.72
C VAL A 153 8.28 -23.66 -1.53
N ARG A 154 9.54 -23.71 -1.97
CA ARG A 154 10.37 -24.91 -1.97
C ARG A 154 11.16 -25.00 -0.68
N LEU A 155 11.01 -26.13 0.01
CA LEU A 155 11.61 -26.40 1.30
C LEU A 155 12.55 -27.60 1.21
N ASP A 156 13.76 -27.42 1.74
CA ASP A 156 14.74 -28.48 1.91
C ASP A 156 15.04 -28.63 3.40
N SER A 157 15.18 -29.87 3.88
CA SER A 157 15.56 -30.21 5.25
C SER A 157 16.83 -31.07 5.34
N PHE A 158 17.39 -31.50 4.20
CA PHE A 158 18.59 -32.34 4.12
C PHE A 158 18.51 -33.61 5.00
N ASN A 159 17.61 -34.53 4.65
CA ASN A 159 17.32 -35.80 5.35
C ASN A 159 16.78 -35.66 6.80
N ARG A 160 16.52 -34.45 7.29
CA ARG A 160 15.84 -34.24 8.58
C ARG A 160 14.34 -34.26 8.39
N SER A 161 13.60 -34.57 9.45
CA SER A 161 12.18 -34.26 9.47
C SER A 161 11.97 -32.75 9.32
N LEU A 162 10.79 -32.36 8.88
CA LEU A 162 10.40 -30.96 8.80
C LEU A 162 9.02 -30.80 9.39
N ILE A 163 8.90 -29.94 10.40
CA ILE A 163 7.63 -29.63 11.04
C ILE A 163 7.40 -28.13 10.90
N LEU A 164 6.26 -27.76 10.36
CA LEU A 164 5.84 -26.40 10.11
C LEU A 164 4.62 -26.07 10.96
N LYS A 165 4.59 -24.86 11.49
CA LYS A 165 3.48 -24.27 12.25
C LYS A 165 2.66 -23.35 11.35
N GLU A 166 3.34 -22.49 10.58
CA GLU A 166 2.66 -21.51 9.72
C GLU A 166 3.38 -21.32 8.38
N LEU A 167 2.59 -21.05 7.35
CA LEU A 167 3.02 -20.45 6.09
C LEU A 167 2.28 -19.13 5.92
N GLU A 168 3.00 -18.02 5.94
CA GLU A 168 2.41 -16.69 5.78
C GLU A 168 2.88 -16.07 4.48
N VAL A 169 1.94 -15.65 3.63
CA VAL A 169 2.27 -14.83 2.45
C VAL A 169 1.81 -13.40 2.71
N TRP A 170 2.77 -12.49 2.83
CA TRP A 170 2.51 -11.07 3.07
C TRP A 170 2.52 -10.30 1.76
N GLY A 171 1.56 -9.41 1.61
CA GLY A 171 1.37 -8.68 0.38
C GLY A 171 0.19 -7.74 0.46
N SER A 172 -0.32 -7.32 -0.69
CA SER A 172 -1.48 -6.46 -0.76
C SER A 172 -2.29 -6.66 -2.03
N SER A 173 -3.60 -6.42 -1.92
CA SER A 173 -4.50 -6.41 -3.08
C SER A 173 -4.16 -5.23 -4.00
N LEU A 174 -4.11 -5.50 -5.30
CA LEU A 174 -4.00 -4.46 -6.33
C LEU A 174 -5.32 -3.66 -6.49
N ASP A 175 -6.41 -4.17 -5.92
CA ASP A 175 -7.75 -3.60 -6.01
C ASP A 175 -8.09 -2.68 -4.82
N GLU A 176 -7.17 -2.54 -3.86
CA GLU A 176 -7.33 -1.61 -2.75
C GLU A 176 -6.86 -0.20 -3.12
N PRO A 177 -7.44 0.84 -2.50
CA PRO A 177 -7.31 2.20 -2.98
C PRO A 177 -5.84 2.61 -3.10
N LYS A 178 -5.50 3.03 -4.31
CA LYS A 178 -4.17 3.50 -4.70
C LYS A 178 -3.79 4.84 -4.04
N LEU A 179 -4.69 5.46 -3.29
CA LEU A 179 -4.53 6.76 -2.63
C LEU A 179 -3.69 6.63 -1.35
N PHE A 180 -2.71 7.52 -1.17
CA PHE A 180 -1.86 7.57 0.02
C PHE A 180 -1.67 9.01 0.53
N PRO A 181 -1.87 9.29 1.84
CA PRO A 181 -2.28 8.37 2.90
C PRO A 181 -3.63 7.69 2.64
N ILE A 182 -3.85 6.52 3.22
CA ILE A 182 -5.10 5.77 3.03
C ILE A 182 -6.25 6.60 3.62
N PRO A 183 -7.31 6.89 2.83
CA PRO A 183 -8.43 7.67 3.33
C PRO A 183 -9.25 6.90 4.36
N GLN A 184 -10.03 7.61 5.20
CA GLN A 184 -10.94 6.97 6.15
C GLN A 184 -11.97 6.08 5.45
N ARG A 185 -12.46 6.48 4.28
CA ARG A 185 -13.38 5.71 3.45
C ARG A 185 -13.16 6.00 1.97
N MET A 186 -13.16 4.95 1.15
CA MET A 186 -13.17 5.04 -0.30
C MET A 186 -14.07 3.94 -0.87
N GLU A 187 -15.04 4.32 -1.68
CA GLU A 187 -15.98 3.42 -2.36
C GLU A 187 -15.80 3.60 -3.86
N MET A 188 -15.49 2.50 -4.56
CA MET A 188 -15.40 2.52 -6.01
C MET A 188 -16.80 2.58 -6.63
N GLY A 189 -16.93 3.36 -7.68
CA GLY A 189 -18.11 3.42 -8.53
C GLY A 189 -18.16 2.24 -9.52
N PRO A 190 -19.12 2.27 -10.47
CA PRO A 190 -19.24 1.25 -11.49
C PRO A 190 -17.95 1.09 -12.32
N GLU A 191 -17.59 -0.15 -12.62
CA GLU A 191 -16.41 -0.45 -13.43
C GLU A 191 -16.52 0.18 -14.84
N GLY A 192 -15.43 0.75 -15.32
CA GLY A 192 -15.37 1.42 -16.62
C GLY A 192 -15.90 2.86 -16.64
N GLU A 193 -16.47 3.36 -15.54
CA GLU A 193 -16.78 4.78 -15.40
C GLU A 193 -15.57 5.54 -14.84
N ALA A 194 -15.07 6.52 -15.59
CA ALA A 194 -13.91 7.32 -15.20
C ALA A 194 -14.02 8.76 -15.73
N PHE A 195 -13.54 9.71 -14.92
CA PHE A 195 -13.38 11.11 -15.31
C PHE A 195 -12.04 11.29 -16.02
N LYS A 196 -12.07 11.62 -17.30
CA LYS A 196 -10.86 11.78 -18.11
C LYS A 196 -10.34 13.20 -18.03
N LEU A 197 -9.04 13.35 -17.77
CA LEU A 197 -8.42 14.67 -17.68
C LEU A 197 -8.50 15.44 -19.00
N ALA A 198 -8.42 14.74 -20.14
CA ALA A 198 -8.57 15.33 -21.47
C ALA A 198 -9.96 15.94 -21.74
N GLU A 199 -10.99 15.53 -21.00
CA GLU A 199 -12.35 16.05 -21.12
C GLU A 199 -12.63 17.23 -20.16
N MET A 200 -11.64 17.58 -19.33
CA MET A 200 -11.75 18.66 -18.36
C MET A 200 -11.75 20.04 -19.05
N LYS A 201 -12.77 20.83 -18.77
CA LYS A 201 -13.03 22.15 -19.35
C LYS A 201 -12.76 23.29 -18.37
N GLY A 202 -12.73 23.02 -17.08
CA GLY A 202 -12.49 24.04 -16.06
C GLY A 202 -12.70 23.55 -14.64
N VAL A 203 -12.19 24.35 -13.71
CA VAL A 203 -12.46 24.23 -12.27
C VAL A 203 -13.57 25.22 -11.92
N LEU A 204 -14.68 24.74 -11.35
CA LEU A 204 -15.80 25.58 -10.96
C LEU A 204 -15.73 25.93 -9.48
N VAL A 205 -15.94 27.21 -9.21
CA VAL A 205 -16.13 27.72 -7.84
C VAL A 205 -17.43 28.50 -7.75
N GLY A 206 -17.92 28.65 -6.53
CA GLY A 206 -19.09 29.47 -6.21
C GLY A 206 -19.03 30.90 -6.73
N ARG A 207 -20.21 31.53 -6.90
CA ARG A 207 -20.32 32.96 -7.23
C ARG A 207 -19.57 33.82 -6.21
N GLU A 208 -19.72 33.51 -4.94
CA GLU A 208 -19.08 34.19 -3.81
C GLU A 208 -18.09 33.25 -3.10
N ALA A 209 -17.26 32.55 -3.87
CA ALA A 209 -16.25 31.66 -3.30
C ALA A 209 -15.25 32.45 -2.44
N SER A 210 -14.94 31.93 -1.25
CA SER A 210 -13.95 32.54 -0.35
C SER A 210 -12.51 32.39 -0.86
N ASP A 211 -11.60 33.14 -0.24
CA ASP A 211 -10.16 33.10 -0.53
C ASP A 211 -9.57 31.69 -0.39
N ASP A 212 -10.07 30.89 0.57
CA ASP A 212 -9.64 29.50 0.76
C ASP A 212 -9.98 28.62 -0.47
N THR A 213 -11.20 28.78 -0.98
CA THR A 213 -11.71 28.04 -2.15
C THR A 213 -11.04 28.50 -3.44
N LEU A 214 -10.83 29.80 -3.60
CA LEU A 214 -10.08 30.34 -4.74
C LEU A 214 -8.64 29.83 -4.73
N PHE A 215 -7.98 29.87 -3.58
CA PHE A 215 -6.62 29.35 -3.44
C PHE A 215 -6.53 27.87 -3.82
N ALA A 216 -7.47 27.04 -3.37
CA ALA A 216 -7.46 25.61 -3.70
C ALA A 216 -7.74 25.35 -5.19
N ALA A 217 -8.63 26.13 -5.81
CA ALA A 217 -8.91 26.04 -7.25
C ALA A 217 -7.69 26.45 -8.09
N GLU A 218 -7.02 27.53 -7.71
CA GLU A 218 -5.79 27.99 -8.37
C GLU A 218 -4.66 26.96 -8.19
N LEU A 219 -4.49 26.42 -6.99
CA LEU A 219 -3.54 25.34 -6.72
C LEU A 219 -3.79 24.12 -7.62
N LEU A 220 -5.05 23.71 -7.78
CA LEU A 220 -5.41 22.61 -8.67
C LEU A 220 -5.03 22.92 -10.12
N VAL A 221 -5.38 24.09 -10.64
CA VAL A 221 -5.04 24.48 -12.03
C VAL A 221 -3.53 24.56 -12.23
N GLU A 222 -2.79 25.13 -11.28
CA GLU A 222 -1.34 25.24 -11.34
C GLU A 222 -0.71 23.84 -11.41
N LYS A 223 -1.07 22.94 -10.50
CA LYS A 223 -0.55 21.57 -10.45
C LYS A 223 -0.97 20.73 -11.65
N LEU A 224 -2.18 20.92 -12.18
CA LEU A 224 -2.60 20.26 -13.43
C LEU A 224 -1.73 20.67 -14.63
N SER A 225 -1.36 21.96 -14.69
CA SER A 225 -0.45 22.43 -15.73
C SER A 225 0.98 21.92 -15.53
N GLU A 226 1.46 21.82 -14.28
CA GLU A 226 2.81 21.37 -13.95
C GLU A 226 2.98 19.86 -14.16
N ASP A 227 2.06 19.06 -13.62
CA ASP A 227 2.18 17.61 -13.55
C ASP A 227 1.68 16.91 -14.82
N PHE A 228 0.67 17.49 -15.49
CA PHE A 228 -0.02 16.85 -16.63
C PHE A 228 -0.01 17.71 -17.91
N GLY A 229 0.54 18.93 -17.87
CA GLY A 229 0.52 19.84 -19.02
C GLY A 229 -0.87 20.37 -19.38
N VAL A 230 -1.87 20.19 -18.53
CA VAL A 230 -3.27 20.56 -18.79
C VAL A 230 -3.54 21.96 -18.27
N ARG A 231 -3.91 22.86 -19.19
CA ARG A 231 -4.23 24.27 -18.88
C ARG A 231 -5.71 24.52 -19.03
N ILE A 232 -6.35 24.87 -17.92
CA ILE A 232 -7.78 25.08 -17.81
C ILE A 232 -8.08 26.29 -16.93
N PRO A 233 -9.20 27.00 -17.15
CA PRO A 233 -9.56 28.14 -16.32
C PRO A 233 -10.23 27.74 -15.02
N VAL A 234 -10.10 28.59 -14.00
CA VAL A 234 -11.05 28.66 -12.89
C VAL A 234 -12.23 29.54 -13.34
N LEU A 235 -13.45 29.03 -13.21
CA LEU A 235 -14.68 29.71 -13.64
C LEU A 235 -15.64 29.85 -12.47
N ARG A 236 -16.40 30.95 -12.44
CA ARG A 236 -17.55 31.03 -11.53
C ARG A 236 -18.67 30.15 -12.06
N GLU A 237 -19.38 29.48 -11.17
CA GLU A 237 -20.47 28.56 -11.52
C GLU A 237 -21.54 29.19 -12.44
N HIS A 238 -21.84 30.47 -12.26
CA HIS A 238 -22.83 31.21 -13.06
C HIS A 238 -22.32 31.60 -14.45
N GLU A 239 -21.00 31.61 -14.67
CA GLU A 239 -20.35 31.90 -15.94
C GLU A 239 -20.12 30.61 -16.76
N ALA A 240 -20.17 29.46 -16.09
CA ALA A 240 -19.94 28.17 -16.71
C ALA A 240 -21.13 27.76 -17.61
N GLY A 241 -20.87 27.67 -18.92
CA GLY A 241 -21.86 27.20 -19.91
C GLY A 241 -22.14 25.68 -19.84
N THR A 242 -21.47 24.94 -18.96
CA THR A 242 -21.64 23.49 -18.83
C THR A 242 -21.31 23.01 -17.42
N ARG A 243 -21.94 21.88 -17.03
CA ARG A 243 -21.70 21.17 -15.78
C ARG A 243 -21.04 19.79 -16.01
N VAL A 244 -20.56 19.54 -17.23
CA VAL A 244 -19.92 18.29 -17.67
C VAL A 244 -18.48 18.59 -18.11
N GLY A 245 -17.56 17.74 -17.70
CA GLY A 245 -16.11 17.92 -17.85
C GLY A 245 -15.59 18.95 -16.85
N VAL A 246 -16.11 18.99 -15.63
CA VAL A 246 -15.72 20.02 -14.65
C VAL A 246 -15.34 19.42 -13.31
N VAL A 247 -14.40 20.07 -12.61
CA VAL A 247 -14.14 19.82 -11.18
C VAL A 247 -14.74 21.00 -10.41
N ALA A 248 -15.79 20.77 -9.62
CA ALA A 248 -16.38 21.80 -8.78
C ALA A 248 -15.90 21.63 -7.33
N LEU A 249 -15.51 22.72 -6.67
CA LEU A 249 -15.04 22.67 -5.29
C LEU A 249 -15.48 23.88 -4.47
N GLY A 250 -15.64 23.68 -3.15
CA GLY A 250 -15.95 24.77 -2.23
C GLY A 250 -16.28 24.32 -0.80
N LYS A 251 -16.42 25.30 0.08
CA LYS A 251 -16.97 25.10 1.42
C LYS A 251 -18.50 24.99 1.37
N PRO A 252 -19.15 24.43 2.42
CA PRO A 252 -20.60 24.35 2.47
C PRO A 252 -21.28 25.71 2.21
N GLY A 253 -22.20 25.75 1.26
CA GLY A 253 -22.95 26.94 0.87
C GLY A 253 -22.29 27.79 -0.23
N GLU A 254 -21.07 27.47 -0.66
CA GLU A 254 -20.37 28.30 -1.65
C GLU A 254 -20.71 27.90 -3.10
N CYS A 255 -20.87 26.61 -3.41
CA CYS A 255 -21.04 26.11 -4.78
C CYS A 255 -22.24 25.18 -4.89
N SER A 256 -23.22 25.54 -5.72
CA SER A 256 -24.50 24.83 -5.76
C SER A 256 -24.38 23.39 -6.26
N LEU A 257 -23.43 23.13 -7.17
CA LEU A 257 -23.08 21.77 -7.62
C LEU A 257 -22.55 20.88 -6.50
N VAL A 258 -21.72 21.43 -5.60
CA VAL A 258 -21.14 20.69 -4.48
C VAL A 258 -22.18 20.49 -3.38
N ASP A 259 -22.97 21.53 -3.08
CA ASP A 259 -24.00 21.47 -2.05
C ASP A 259 -25.21 20.61 -2.45
N GLY A 260 -25.48 20.49 -3.75
CA GLY A 260 -26.54 19.63 -4.28
C GLY A 260 -26.21 18.14 -4.28
N GLU A 261 -25.00 17.73 -3.88
CA GLU A 261 -24.59 16.33 -3.81
C GLU A 261 -24.67 15.80 -2.36
N PRO A 262 -25.73 15.04 -2.01
CA PRO A 262 -25.95 14.59 -0.63
C PRO A 262 -24.94 13.55 -0.15
N SER A 263 -24.22 12.87 -1.06
CA SER A 263 -23.19 11.89 -0.68
C SER A 263 -21.90 12.55 -0.17
N LEU A 264 -21.68 13.85 -0.41
CA LEU A 264 -20.48 14.54 0.04
C LEU A 264 -20.62 15.00 1.49
N LYS A 265 -20.02 14.22 2.41
CA LYS A 265 -19.99 14.52 3.84
C LYS A 265 -18.61 14.96 4.28
N ALA A 266 -18.45 16.26 4.49
CA ALA A 266 -17.24 16.84 5.08
C ALA A 266 -17.64 17.62 6.35
N ASP A 267 -17.52 16.98 7.52
CA ASP A 267 -17.93 17.52 8.82
C ASP A 267 -16.77 17.65 9.83
N LYS A 268 -15.54 17.28 9.44
CA LYS A 268 -14.34 17.32 10.30
C LYS A 268 -13.37 18.41 9.86
N PRO A 269 -12.64 19.06 10.80
CA PRO A 269 -11.52 19.92 10.48
C PRO A 269 -10.46 19.19 9.66
N GLU A 270 -9.88 19.86 8.68
CA GLU A 270 -8.93 19.31 7.70
C GLU A 270 -9.48 18.14 6.87
N GLY A 271 -10.77 17.82 7.02
CA GLY A 271 -11.43 16.76 6.28
C GLY A 271 -11.97 17.22 4.93
N TYR A 272 -12.09 16.28 4.01
CA TYR A 272 -12.69 16.50 2.70
C TYR A 272 -13.56 15.31 2.29
N ALA A 273 -14.50 15.58 1.41
CA ALA A 273 -15.23 14.58 0.64
C ALA A 273 -15.03 14.85 -0.84
N LEU A 274 -14.67 13.82 -1.60
CA LEU A 274 -14.40 13.87 -3.03
C LEU A 274 -15.27 12.82 -3.73
N LYS A 275 -16.03 13.25 -4.74
CA LYS A 275 -16.80 12.36 -5.60
C LYS A 275 -16.34 12.51 -7.03
N VAL A 276 -15.97 11.41 -7.65
CA VAL A 276 -15.60 11.31 -9.06
C VAL A 276 -16.68 10.48 -9.76
N ASP A 277 -17.25 11.03 -10.83
CA ASP A 277 -18.10 10.30 -11.77
C ASP A 277 -17.61 10.55 -13.20
N GLY A 278 -18.17 9.85 -14.20
CA GLY A 278 -17.70 9.98 -15.58
C GLY A 278 -17.94 11.34 -16.22
N LYS A 279 -18.69 12.25 -15.57
CA LYS A 279 -19.08 13.56 -16.12
C LYS A 279 -18.46 14.72 -15.36
N LYS A 280 -18.17 14.58 -14.08
CA LYS A 280 -17.70 15.67 -13.22
C LYS A 280 -17.02 15.11 -11.97
N VAL A 281 -16.29 16.00 -11.32
CA VAL A 281 -15.71 15.77 -9.99
C VAL A 281 -16.23 16.83 -9.05
N LEU A 282 -16.56 16.44 -7.82
CA LEU A 282 -17.08 17.33 -6.79
C LEU A 282 -16.23 17.18 -5.52
N LEU A 283 -15.74 18.30 -4.99
CA LEU A 283 -14.92 18.36 -3.78
C LEU A 283 -15.53 19.29 -2.74
N LYS A 284 -15.75 18.78 -1.53
CA LYS A 284 -16.29 19.53 -0.39
C LYS A 284 -15.35 19.44 0.79
N ALA A 285 -15.08 20.56 1.46
CA ALA A 285 -14.31 20.59 2.70
C ALA A 285 -14.74 21.78 3.58
N LEU A 286 -14.46 21.73 4.88
CA LEU A 286 -14.85 22.81 5.81
C LEU A 286 -13.87 23.98 5.85
N ASP A 287 -12.60 23.73 5.50
CA ASP A 287 -11.52 24.68 5.64
C ASP A 287 -10.50 24.55 4.51
N ARG A 288 -9.59 25.52 4.45
CA ARG A 288 -8.52 25.58 3.44
C ARG A 288 -7.67 24.32 3.39
N ARG A 289 -7.34 23.70 4.53
CA ARG A 289 -6.48 22.51 4.56
C ARG A 289 -7.23 21.30 4.00
N GLY A 290 -8.50 21.12 4.35
CA GLY A 290 -9.35 20.10 3.74
C GLY A 290 -9.46 20.27 2.23
N LEU A 291 -9.67 21.50 1.75
CA LEU A 291 -9.70 21.78 0.30
C LEU A 291 -8.37 21.41 -0.38
N ILE A 292 -7.23 21.81 0.18
CA ILE A 292 -5.91 21.43 -0.33
C ILE A 292 -5.76 19.90 -0.34
N TYR A 293 -6.07 19.21 0.75
CA TYR A 293 -5.91 17.76 0.83
C TYR A 293 -6.81 16.99 -0.15
N GLY A 294 -8.02 17.50 -0.43
CA GLY A 294 -8.89 16.94 -1.45
C GLY A 294 -8.39 17.20 -2.88
N VAL A 295 -7.79 18.36 -3.14
CA VAL A 295 -7.09 18.63 -4.42
C VAL A 295 -5.93 17.66 -4.60
N GLU A 296 -5.12 17.46 -3.55
CA GLU A 296 -4.00 16.51 -3.60
C GLU A 296 -4.47 15.07 -3.82
N ALA A 297 -5.58 14.67 -3.19
CA ALA A 297 -6.19 13.36 -3.40
C ALA A 297 -6.63 13.17 -4.87
N LEU A 298 -7.29 14.17 -5.47
CA LEU A 298 -7.70 14.11 -6.87
C LEU A 298 -6.50 14.01 -7.82
N LEU A 299 -5.47 14.83 -7.61
CA LEU A 299 -4.23 14.78 -8.40
C LEU A 299 -3.58 13.41 -8.32
N GLN A 300 -3.57 12.80 -7.14
CA GLN A 300 -3.02 11.45 -6.96
C GLN A 300 -3.80 10.41 -7.77
N LEU A 301 -5.15 10.49 -7.81
CA LEU A 301 -5.96 9.58 -8.64
C LEU A 301 -5.55 9.62 -10.12
N PHE A 302 -5.31 10.82 -10.67
CA PHE A 302 -4.81 10.95 -12.05
C PHE A 302 -3.43 10.34 -12.22
N TRP A 303 -2.49 10.62 -11.31
CA TRP A 303 -1.14 10.05 -11.33
C TRP A 303 -1.16 8.51 -11.34
N LEU A 304 -2.04 7.90 -10.54
CA LEU A 304 -2.14 6.45 -10.36
C LEU A 304 -2.74 5.71 -11.56
N SER A 305 -3.39 6.43 -12.46
CA SER A 305 -3.89 5.90 -13.74
C SER A 305 -2.80 5.81 -14.82
N GLY A 306 -1.62 6.38 -14.56
CA GLY A 306 -0.49 6.39 -15.48
C GLY A 306 -0.83 7.07 -16.80
N GLU A 307 -0.60 6.38 -17.91
CA GLU A 307 -0.81 6.91 -19.27
C GLU A 307 -2.28 7.22 -19.59
N LYS A 308 -3.23 6.63 -18.86
CA LYS A 308 -4.67 6.89 -19.11
C LYS A 308 -5.10 8.28 -18.68
N MET A 309 -4.42 8.89 -17.70
CA MET A 309 -4.73 10.20 -17.14
C MET A 309 -6.23 10.37 -16.82
N GLU A 310 -6.80 9.38 -16.12
CA GLU A 310 -8.21 9.31 -15.76
C GLU A 310 -8.38 8.98 -14.27
N ALA A 311 -9.42 9.52 -13.64
CA ALA A 311 -9.79 9.15 -12.28
C ALA A 311 -11.00 8.21 -12.35
N GLU A 312 -10.86 6.97 -11.89
CA GLU A 312 -11.98 6.03 -11.79
C GLU A 312 -13.08 6.60 -10.89
N ALA A 313 -14.33 6.29 -11.21
CA ALA A 313 -15.47 6.72 -10.42
C ALA A 313 -15.30 6.23 -8.97
N CYS A 314 -15.44 7.14 -8.01
CA CYS A 314 -15.29 6.81 -6.60
C CYS A 314 -15.92 7.89 -5.69
N LEU A 315 -16.22 7.49 -4.46
CA LEU A 315 -16.55 8.39 -3.36
C LEU A 315 -15.51 8.24 -2.26
N ILE A 316 -14.85 9.33 -1.88
CA ILE A 316 -13.84 9.39 -0.84
C ILE A 316 -14.32 10.32 0.27
N GLU A 317 -14.23 9.86 1.51
CA GLU A 317 -14.38 10.66 2.72
C GLU A 317 -13.10 10.50 3.53
N ASP A 318 -12.41 11.59 3.84
CA ASP A 318 -11.16 11.53 4.58
C ASP A 318 -11.02 12.68 5.57
N TYR A 319 -10.36 12.39 6.69
CA TYR A 319 -10.05 13.33 7.74
C TYR A 319 -8.94 12.76 8.62
N PRO A 320 -8.12 13.62 9.25
CA PRO A 320 -6.98 13.12 9.99
C PRO A 320 -7.39 12.49 11.32
N ARG A 321 -6.74 11.37 11.66
CA ARG A 321 -6.81 10.78 13.02
C ARG A 321 -6.12 11.64 14.07
N MET A 322 -5.02 12.31 13.71
CA MET A 322 -4.23 13.16 14.60
C MET A 322 -4.24 14.60 14.10
N ALA A 323 -4.55 15.54 15.00
CA ALA A 323 -4.59 16.97 14.67
C ALA A 323 -3.19 17.54 14.34
N ILE A 324 -2.12 16.94 14.85
CA ILE A 324 -0.74 17.35 14.57
C ILE A 324 -0.05 16.22 13.81
N ARG A 325 0.39 16.51 12.59
CA ARG A 325 1.13 15.59 11.71
C ARG A 325 2.36 16.35 11.22
N GLY A 326 3.41 16.27 12.02
CA GLY A 326 4.55 17.16 11.93
C GLY A 326 5.78 16.51 11.35
N VAL A 327 6.59 17.31 10.65
CA VAL A 327 7.92 16.92 10.20
C VAL A 327 8.95 17.84 10.83
N HIS A 328 10.07 17.26 11.28
CA HIS A 328 11.14 17.99 11.95
C HIS A 328 12.33 18.18 11.01
N PHE A 329 12.80 19.42 10.88
CA PHE A 329 13.99 19.76 10.10
C PHE A 329 14.87 20.75 10.84
N GLY A 330 16.18 20.65 10.62
CA GLY A 330 17.09 21.76 10.88
C GLY A 330 16.73 22.96 10.01
N ILE A 331 17.06 24.17 10.46
CA ILE A 331 16.96 25.35 9.60
C ILE A 331 17.76 25.12 8.32
N PRO A 332 17.12 25.20 7.13
CA PRO A 332 17.83 24.96 5.89
C PRO A 332 18.80 26.11 5.61
N PRO A 333 19.92 25.85 4.91
CA PRO A 333 20.70 26.89 4.26
C PRO A 333 19.81 27.75 3.35
N ARG A 334 20.19 29.01 3.10
CA ARG A 334 19.36 29.94 2.31
C ARG A 334 19.13 29.44 0.88
N GLU A 335 20.13 28.75 0.35
CA GLU A 335 20.21 28.16 -0.98
C GLU A 335 19.21 27.01 -1.13
N GLU A 336 18.87 26.34 -0.02
CA GLU A 336 17.95 25.20 0.05
C GLU A 336 16.50 25.61 0.37
N ILE A 337 16.23 26.89 0.65
CA ILE A 337 14.85 27.37 0.86
C ILE A 337 13.92 27.02 -0.32
N PRO A 338 14.33 27.17 -1.59
CA PRO A 338 13.51 26.73 -2.72
C PRO A 338 13.23 25.22 -2.70
N PHE A 339 14.21 24.39 -2.32
CA PHE A 339 14.03 22.95 -2.18
C PHE A 339 13.00 22.62 -1.09
N ILE A 340 13.13 23.23 0.09
CA ILE A 340 12.18 23.01 1.20
C ILE A 340 10.76 23.45 0.80
N LYS A 341 10.60 24.57 0.09
CA LYS A 341 9.29 24.99 -0.44
C LYS A 341 8.70 23.94 -1.40
N ARG A 342 9.52 23.38 -2.31
CA ARG A 342 9.10 22.28 -3.19
C ARG A 342 8.74 21.03 -2.38
N MET A 343 9.53 20.66 -1.38
CA MET A 343 9.23 19.52 -0.50
C MET A 343 7.91 19.72 0.25
N ILE A 344 7.61 20.92 0.74
CA ILE A 344 6.32 21.23 1.37
C ILE A 344 5.18 21.01 0.36
N ARG A 345 5.31 21.58 -0.84
CA ARG A 345 4.28 21.56 -1.89
C ARG A 345 4.04 20.17 -2.50
N TYR A 346 5.10 19.43 -2.78
CA TYR A 346 5.06 18.19 -3.57
C TYR A 346 5.22 16.91 -2.75
N LEU A 347 5.58 17.00 -1.47
CA LEU A 347 5.67 15.85 -0.58
C LEU A 347 4.80 16.02 0.65
N LEU A 348 5.01 17.08 1.44
CA LEU A 348 4.36 17.20 2.75
C LEU A 348 2.85 17.44 2.66
N ALA A 349 2.41 18.33 1.76
CA ALA A 349 0.99 18.59 1.54
C ALA A 349 0.24 17.37 0.97
N PRO A 350 0.75 16.66 -0.07
CA PRO A 350 0.19 15.39 -0.52
C PRO A 350 0.13 14.31 0.57
N MET A 351 1.15 14.26 1.42
CA MET A 351 1.21 13.40 2.61
C MET A 351 0.29 13.84 3.76
N ARG A 352 -0.47 14.92 3.56
CA ARG A 352 -1.37 15.54 4.54
C ARG A 352 -0.66 15.98 5.82
N MET A 353 0.64 16.27 5.77
CA MET A 353 1.36 16.87 6.89
C MET A 353 0.93 18.31 7.07
N ASN A 354 0.85 18.78 8.31
CA ASN A 354 0.27 20.09 8.62
C ASN A 354 1.12 20.95 9.56
N THR A 355 2.24 20.42 10.05
CA THR A 355 3.10 21.09 11.01
C THR A 355 4.57 20.91 10.60
N ILE A 356 5.36 21.98 10.72
CA ILE A 356 6.81 21.93 10.53
C ILE A 356 7.46 22.34 11.85
N PHE A 357 8.26 21.45 12.40
CA PHE A 357 9.11 21.75 13.56
C PHE A 357 10.48 22.17 13.04
N LEU A 358 10.77 23.47 13.12
CA LEU A 358 12.04 24.02 12.65
C LEU A 358 13.04 24.16 13.79
N GLN A 359 14.12 23.41 13.73
CA GLN A 359 15.23 23.49 14.67
C GLN A 359 16.19 24.61 14.25
N VAL A 360 16.09 25.76 14.91
CA VAL A 360 16.81 26.99 14.52
C VAL A 360 18.25 27.08 15.02
N THR A 361 18.58 26.41 16.13
CA THR A 361 19.89 26.44 16.82
C THR A 361 20.59 27.82 16.74
N ALA A 362 21.87 27.87 16.32
CA ALA A 362 22.64 29.09 16.07
C ALA A 362 22.51 29.59 14.62
N GLY A 363 21.60 29.02 13.82
CA GLY A 363 21.36 29.42 12.42
C GLY A 363 20.47 30.65 12.24
N MET A 364 19.91 31.21 13.32
CA MET A 364 19.06 32.42 13.30
C MET A 364 19.69 33.56 14.10
N LYS A 365 19.67 34.78 13.57
CA LYS A 365 20.29 35.96 14.20
C LYS A 365 19.76 36.24 15.61
N PHE A 366 20.67 36.36 16.59
CA PHE A 366 20.41 36.76 17.97
C PHE A 366 20.89 38.20 18.21
N ASP A 367 19.97 39.17 18.28
CA ASP A 367 20.36 40.59 18.41
C ASP A 367 21.09 40.92 19.72
N ARG A 368 20.76 40.23 20.83
CA ARG A 368 21.42 40.47 22.14
C ARG A 368 22.76 39.74 22.30
N ARG A 369 22.97 38.66 21.55
CA ARG A 369 24.12 37.75 21.67
C ARG A 369 24.61 37.36 20.26
N PRO A 370 25.04 38.34 19.44
CA PRO A 370 25.40 38.12 18.04
C PRO A 370 26.55 37.12 17.88
N GLU A 371 27.41 36.98 18.90
CA GLU A 371 28.55 36.06 18.87
C GLU A 371 28.14 34.59 18.70
N ILE A 372 26.89 34.24 19.03
CA ILE A 372 26.33 32.89 18.83
C ILE A 372 26.23 32.57 17.33
N ASN A 373 25.79 33.53 16.52
CA ASN A 373 25.71 33.36 15.07
C ASN A 373 27.08 33.48 14.41
N GLU A 374 27.88 34.46 14.84
CA GLU A 374 29.23 34.69 14.28
C GLU A 374 30.16 33.49 14.50
N ALA A 375 29.99 32.74 15.60
CA ALA A 375 30.71 31.50 15.82
C ALA A 375 30.31 30.41 14.80
N TRP A 376 29.04 30.37 14.42
CA TRP A 376 28.49 29.39 13.49
C TRP A 376 28.82 29.72 12.02
N GLU A 377 28.92 31.01 11.66
CA GLU A 377 29.35 31.43 10.32
C GLU A 377 30.83 31.14 10.03
N ARG A 378 31.65 30.96 11.07
CA ARG A 378 33.09 30.71 10.95
C ARG A 378 33.48 29.22 11.03
N ALA A 379 32.56 28.36 11.45
CA ALA A 379 32.73 26.91 11.54
C ALA A 379 32.33 26.25 10.21
#